data_AF-A0A0R3RLC5-F1
#
_entry.id   AF-A0A0R3RLC5-F1
#
_cell.length_a   1.000
_cell.length_b   1.000
_cell.length_c   1.000
_cell.angle_alpha   90.00
_cell.angle_beta   90.00
_cell.angle_gamma   90.00
#
_symmetry.space_group_name_H-M   'P 1'
#
loop_
_entity.id
_entity.type
_entity.pdbx_description
1 polymer ?
#
loop_
_entity_poly.entity_id
_entity_poly.type
_entity_poly.pdbx_seq_one_letter_code
_entity_poly.pdbx_strand_id
1 'polypeptide(L)'
;MLLVRKQLLLPVVLLSFLSLTVNGLERIYEYQRYDGWFNNLANPHWGTVGSHLHRDAPSRYEDGVYMLNSNLPSARAISELVFKGPAGIANNRNVTTMLTFFSQVIAYEIMQSSLVSCPLEMHKIPVPRCDAVFDAQCIGKTEIPFVRAKYDKNTGHSFNAPREQVSYYLLSLSLSLIF
;
A
#
# COMPACT_ATOMS: atom_id res chain seq x y z
N MET A 1 48.98 -2.35 -56.25
CA MET A 1 47.89 -3.17 -55.67
C MET A 1 47.40 -2.69 -54.28
N LEU A 2 47.70 -1.48 -53.80
CA LEU A 2 47.29 -1.01 -52.46
C LEU A 2 46.17 0.05 -52.45
N LEU A 3 45.78 0.60 -53.61
CA LEU A 3 44.80 1.68 -53.70
C LEU A 3 43.33 1.19 -53.73
N VAL A 4 43.07 0.00 -54.30
CA VAL A 4 41.72 -0.58 -54.44
C VAL A 4 41.17 -1.07 -53.09
N ARG A 5 42.05 -1.48 -52.16
CA ARG A 5 41.66 -2.05 -50.85
C ARG A 5 41.12 -1.00 -49.87
N LYS A 6 41.53 0.28 -50.01
CA LYS A 6 41.04 1.40 -49.17
C LYS A 6 39.64 1.89 -49.56
N GLN A 7 39.27 1.81 -50.84
CA GLN A 7 37.96 2.26 -51.33
C GLN A 7 36.80 1.34 -50.92
N LEU A 8 37.05 0.04 -50.68
CA LEU A 8 36.03 -0.88 -50.14
C LEU A 8 35.85 -0.79 -48.62
N LEU A 9 36.87 -0.35 -47.88
CA LEU A 9 36.79 -0.23 -46.42
C LEU A 9 35.93 0.95 -45.97
N LEU A 10 35.98 2.07 -46.69
CA LEU A 10 35.21 3.27 -46.36
C LEU A 10 33.68 3.08 -46.39
N PRO A 11 33.06 2.48 -47.44
CA PRO A 11 31.62 2.23 -47.45
C PRO A 11 31.22 1.15 -46.45
N VAL A 12 32.08 0.16 -46.17
CA VAL A 12 31.81 -0.88 -45.15
C VAL A 12 31.80 -0.29 -43.74
N VAL A 13 32.74 0.62 -43.44
CA VAL A 13 32.76 1.36 -42.17
C VAL A 13 31.56 2.30 -42.09
N LEU A 14 31.19 2.98 -43.18
CA LEU A 14 30.01 3.86 -43.19
C LEU A 14 28.71 3.07 -42.98
N LEU A 15 28.55 1.91 -43.60
CA LEU A 15 27.41 1.01 -43.42
C LEU A 15 27.36 0.38 -42.03
N SER A 16 28.50 0.08 -41.41
CA SER A 16 28.53 -0.42 -40.03
C SER A 16 28.21 0.68 -39.02
N PHE A 17 28.65 1.93 -39.24
CA PHE A 17 28.20 3.08 -38.46
C PHE A 17 26.70 3.37 -38.66
N LEU A 18 26.16 3.16 -39.87
CA LEU A 18 24.73 3.29 -40.15
C LEU A 18 23.91 2.18 -39.46
N SER A 19 24.40 0.94 -39.40
CA SER A 19 23.71 -0.15 -38.69
C SER A 19 23.79 -0.01 -37.16
N LEU A 20 24.89 0.52 -36.63
CA LEU A 20 25.04 0.82 -35.19
C LEU A 20 24.14 1.97 -34.72
N THR A 21 23.81 2.92 -35.59
CA THR A 21 22.91 4.06 -35.26
C THR A 21 21.42 3.70 -35.33
N VAL A 22 21.04 2.69 -36.12
CA VAL A 22 19.63 2.26 -36.25
C VAL A 22 19.16 1.39 -35.07
N ASN A 23 20.06 0.72 -34.36
CA ASN A 23 19.71 -0.14 -33.21
C ASN A 23 19.51 0.63 -31.89
N GLY A 24 19.57 1.97 -31.90
CA GLY A 24 19.62 2.79 -30.69
C GLY A 24 18.27 3.18 -30.06
N LEU A 25 17.12 2.83 -30.65
CA LEU A 25 15.83 3.39 -30.20
C LEU A 25 14.62 2.50 -30.51
N GLU A 26 14.74 1.18 -30.30
CA GLU A 26 13.61 0.25 -30.46
C GLU A 26 12.85 0.04 -29.13
N ARG A 27 12.39 1.13 -28.50
CA ARG A 27 11.30 1.06 -27.51
C ARG A 27 10.07 1.73 -28.08
N ILE A 28 9.21 0.92 -28.68
CA ILE A 28 7.94 1.35 -29.29
C ILE A 28 6.84 1.50 -28.21
N TYR A 29 7.07 0.98 -27.00
CA TYR A 29 6.11 0.99 -25.90
C TYR A 29 6.76 1.50 -24.60
N GLU A 30 6.00 2.29 -23.86
CA GLU A 30 6.31 2.65 -22.48
C GLU A 30 5.80 1.54 -21.55
N TYR A 31 6.70 0.93 -20.79
CA TYR A 31 6.33 -0.05 -19.77
C TYR A 31 5.93 0.66 -18.49
N GLN A 32 4.96 0.09 -17.78
CA GLN A 32 4.60 0.55 -16.45
C GLN A 32 5.80 0.45 -15.51
N ARG A 33 6.03 1.52 -14.73
CA ARG A 33 7.09 1.54 -13.73
C ARG A 33 6.65 0.83 -12.45
N TYR A 34 7.61 0.16 -11.81
CA TYR A 34 7.39 -0.53 -10.52
C TYR A 34 7.19 0.40 -9.33
N ASP A 35 7.47 1.70 -9.47
CA ASP A 35 7.27 2.72 -8.44
C ASP A 35 5.98 3.53 -8.64
N GLY A 36 5.24 3.26 -9.72
CA GLY A 36 3.94 3.87 -10.02
C GLY A 36 4.01 5.29 -10.54
N TRP A 37 5.23 5.84 -10.65
CA TRP A 37 5.40 7.21 -11.09
C TRP A 37 5.02 7.36 -12.54
N PHE A 38 4.52 8.54 -12.90
CA PHE A 38 4.16 8.91 -14.27
C PHE A 38 2.99 8.11 -14.87
N ASN A 39 2.25 7.33 -14.07
CA ASN A 39 1.04 6.64 -14.53
C ASN A 39 -0.08 7.65 -14.89
N ASN A 40 -0.13 8.79 -14.20
CA ASN A 40 -1.02 9.90 -14.53
C ASN A 40 -0.22 11.07 -15.12
N LEU A 41 -0.64 11.56 -16.29
CA LEU A 41 0.04 12.63 -17.03
C LEU A 41 0.04 13.98 -16.26
N ALA A 42 -1.07 14.33 -15.63
CA ALA A 42 -1.23 15.61 -14.92
C ALA A 42 -0.68 15.55 -13.48
N ASN A 43 -0.74 14.38 -12.85
CA ASN A 43 -0.32 14.15 -11.47
C ASN A 43 0.60 12.93 -11.38
N PRO A 44 1.89 13.06 -11.75
CA PRO A 44 2.81 11.92 -11.84
C PRO A 44 3.01 11.12 -10.55
N HIS A 45 2.65 11.69 -9.40
CA HIS A 45 2.80 11.10 -8.07
C HIS A 45 1.58 10.26 -7.61
N TRP A 46 0.47 10.28 -8.35
CA TRP A 46 -0.74 9.54 -7.98
C TRP A 46 -0.54 8.04 -8.06
N GLY A 47 -0.91 7.35 -6.98
CA GLY A 47 -0.82 5.90 -6.85
C GLY A 47 0.61 5.35 -6.74
N THR A 48 1.59 6.23 -6.54
CA THR A 48 2.97 5.86 -6.27
C THR A 48 3.14 5.25 -4.89
N VAL A 49 4.22 4.48 -4.72
CA VAL A 49 4.66 3.99 -3.40
C VAL A 49 4.92 5.17 -2.47
N GLY A 50 4.36 5.13 -1.27
CA GLY A 50 4.51 6.19 -0.26
C GLY A 50 3.55 7.37 -0.41
N SER A 51 2.68 7.37 -1.42
CA SER A 51 1.64 8.40 -1.57
C SER A 51 0.57 8.28 -0.47
N HIS A 52 -0.13 9.39 -0.21
CA HIS A 52 -1.22 9.43 0.77
C HIS A 52 -2.39 8.55 0.32
N LEU A 53 -3.06 7.95 1.30
CA LEU A 53 -4.36 7.33 1.07
C LEU A 53 -5.40 8.41 0.77
N HIS A 54 -6.24 8.17 -0.23
CA HIS A 54 -7.34 9.07 -0.54
C HIS A 54 -8.35 9.11 0.60
N ARG A 55 -8.91 10.30 0.87
CA ARG A 55 -9.96 10.52 1.86
C ARG A 55 -11.18 11.13 1.18
N ASP A 56 -12.29 10.39 1.18
CA ASP A 56 -13.59 10.92 0.74
C ASP A 56 -14.18 11.91 1.77
N ALA A 57 -13.79 11.78 3.04
CA ALA A 57 -14.26 12.60 4.15
C ALA A 57 -13.07 13.11 4.98
N PRO A 58 -13.18 14.29 5.62
CA PRO A 58 -12.12 14.85 6.45
C PRO A 58 -11.78 13.92 7.62
N SER A 59 -10.52 13.95 8.05
CA SER A 59 -10.05 13.15 9.19
C SER A 59 -10.77 13.55 10.49
N ARG A 60 -11.13 12.57 11.33
CA ARG A 60 -11.80 12.79 12.61
C ARG A 60 -10.91 12.36 13.77
N TYR A 61 -9.98 13.21 14.14
CA TYR A 61 -9.16 13.08 15.35
C TYR A 61 -9.78 13.85 16.52
N GLU A 62 -9.46 13.44 17.75
CA GLU A 62 -10.00 14.09 18.97
C GLU A 62 -9.54 15.55 19.08
N ASP A 63 -8.27 15.80 18.77
CA ASP A 63 -7.65 17.12 18.69
C ASP A 63 -7.77 17.76 17.30
N GLY A 64 -8.46 17.10 16.36
CA GLY A 64 -8.53 17.53 14.96
C GLY A 64 -7.24 17.36 14.15
N VAL A 65 -6.17 16.78 14.72
CA VAL A 65 -4.86 16.68 14.05
C VAL A 65 -4.33 15.26 13.98
N TYR A 66 -4.16 14.57 15.12
CA TYR A 66 -3.60 13.22 15.14
C TYR A 66 -4.04 12.34 16.32
N MET A 67 -4.65 12.89 17.37
CA MET A 67 -5.00 12.13 18.57
C MET A 67 -6.20 11.21 18.32
N LEU A 68 -6.07 9.95 18.75
CA LEU A 68 -7.14 8.98 18.70
C LEU A 68 -8.21 9.33 19.74
N ASN A 69 -9.48 9.21 19.37
CA ASN A 69 -10.59 9.46 20.28
C ASN A 69 -10.69 8.35 21.34
N SER A 70 -10.39 8.71 22.58
CA SER A 70 -10.39 7.77 23.72
C SER A 70 -11.78 7.54 24.33
N ASN A 71 -12.79 8.34 23.93
CA ASN A 71 -14.15 8.26 24.47
C ASN A 71 -15.04 7.23 23.75
N LEU A 72 -14.48 6.48 22.79
CA LEU A 72 -15.20 5.44 22.06
C LEU A 72 -15.20 4.10 22.83
N PRO A 73 -16.23 3.26 22.65
CA PRO A 73 -16.24 1.93 23.25
C PRO A 73 -15.06 1.09 22.76
N SER A 74 -14.59 0.17 23.61
CA SER A 74 -13.49 -0.74 23.27
C SER A 74 -13.74 -1.47 21.95
N ALA A 75 -12.74 -1.49 21.07
CA ALA A 75 -12.79 -2.27 19.85
C ALA A 75 -13.05 -3.77 20.11
N ARG A 76 -12.55 -4.33 21.22
CA ARG A 76 -12.81 -5.72 21.61
C ARG A 76 -14.26 -5.92 22.03
N ALA A 77 -14.85 -4.98 22.77
CA ALA A 77 -16.26 -5.03 23.17
C ALA A 77 -17.19 -5.02 21.95
N ILE A 78 -16.92 -4.15 20.97
CA ILE A 78 -17.68 -4.10 19.72
C ILE A 78 -17.48 -5.40 18.92
N SER A 79 -16.24 -5.90 18.87
CA SER A 79 -15.93 -7.13 18.14
C SER A 79 -16.71 -8.33 18.66
N GLU A 80 -16.79 -8.48 19.98
CA GLU A 80 -17.58 -9.53 20.62
C GLU A 80 -19.09 -9.33 20.38
N LEU A 81 -19.58 -8.09 20.40
CA LEU A 81 -21.00 -7.80 20.19
C LEU A 81 -21.44 -8.08 18.74
N VAL A 82 -20.60 -7.73 17.76
CA VAL A 82 -20.98 -7.71 16.33
C VAL A 82 -20.57 -9.00 15.60
N PHE A 83 -19.39 -9.55 15.87
CA PHE A 83 -18.82 -10.66 15.10
C PHE A 83 -18.97 -12.02 15.77
N LYS A 84 -19.48 -12.09 17.01
CA LYS A 84 -19.73 -13.37 17.68
C LYS A 84 -20.90 -14.10 17.02
N GLY A 85 -20.65 -15.32 16.58
CA GLY A 85 -21.65 -16.19 15.98
C GLY A 85 -21.14 -17.62 15.80
N PRO A 86 -22.02 -18.56 15.44
CA PRO A 86 -21.60 -19.92 15.13
C PRO A 86 -20.78 -19.95 13.83
N ALA A 87 -19.75 -20.80 13.80
CA ALA A 87 -18.99 -21.07 12.58
C ALA A 87 -19.77 -22.02 11.64
N GLY A 88 -19.32 -22.14 10.39
CA GLY A 88 -19.90 -23.08 9.42
C GLY A 88 -21.18 -22.61 8.73
N ILE A 89 -21.55 -21.33 8.88
CA ILE A 89 -22.63 -20.73 8.10
C ILE A 89 -22.20 -20.68 6.63
N ALA A 90 -22.89 -21.45 5.78
CA ALA A 90 -22.60 -21.49 4.35
C ALA A 90 -22.94 -20.15 3.68
N ASN A 91 -22.17 -19.79 2.66
CA ASN A 91 -22.43 -18.58 1.90
C ASN A 91 -23.64 -18.75 0.96
N ASN A 92 -24.63 -17.86 1.09
CA ASN A 92 -25.86 -17.85 0.28
C ASN A 92 -25.63 -17.68 -1.23
N ARG A 93 -24.45 -17.20 -1.64
CA ARG A 93 -24.09 -16.99 -3.06
C ARG A 93 -23.22 -18.09 -3.65
N ASN A 94 -22.98 -19.20 -2.93
CA ASN A 94 -22.13 -20.32 -3.38
C ASN A 94 -20.71 -19.90 -3.81
N VAL A 95 -20.18 -18.81 -3.26
CA VAL A 95 -18.79 -18.37 -3.48
C VAL A 95 -17.82 -19.32 -2.78
N THR A 96 -16.73 -19.64 -3.47
CA THR A 96 -15.68 -20.52 -2.96
C THR A 96 -14.72 -19.78 -2.02
N THR A 97 -14.08 -20.54 -1.12
CA THR A 97 -13.01 -20.02 -0.26
C THR A 97 -11.83 -19.47 -1.08
N MET A 98 -11.57 -20.03 -2.27
CA MET A 98 -10.53 -19.55 -3.18
C MET A 98 -10.73 -18.06 -3.54
N LEU A 99 -11.97 -17.63 -3.80
CA LEU A 99 -12.24 -16.22 -4.11
C LEU A 99 -11.90 -15.30 -2.93
N THR A 100 -12.10 -15.77 -1.69
CA THR A 100 -11.79 -14.98 -0.48
C THR A 100 -10.29 -14.76 -0.30
N PHE A 101 -9.47 -15.78 -0.57
CA PHE A 101 -8.02 -15.60 -0.53
C PHE A 101 -7.49 -14.82 -1.73
N PHE A 102 -8.09 -15.00 -2.91
CA PHE A 102 -7.72 -14.20 -4.08
C PHE A 102 -8.06 -12.72 -3.89
N SER A 103 -9.20 -12.38 -3.28
CA SER A 103 -9.54 -10.99 -2.95
C SER A 103 -8.58 -10.38 -1.94
N GLN A 104 -8.02 -11.17 -1.02
CA GLN A 104 -6.97 -10.72 -0.12
C GLN A 104 -5.67 -10.38 -0.87
N VAL A 105 -5.27 -11.18 -1.87
CA VAL A 105 -4.12 -10.88 -2.74
C VAL A 105 -4.35 -9.55 -3.46
N ILE A 106 -5.52 -9.36 -4.08
CA ILE A 106 -5.90 -8.11 -4.74
C ILE A 106 -5.87 -6.93 -3.76
N ALA A 107 -6.42 -7.09 -2.56
CA ALA A 107 -6.48 -6.02 -1.57
C ALA A 107 -5.07 -5.56 -1.16
N TYR A 108 -4.15 -6.50 -0.94
CA TYR A 108 -2.75 -6.19 -0.61
C TYR A 108 -1.97 -5.63 -1.79
N GLU A 109 -2.35 -5.98 -3.01
CA GLU A 109 -1.76 -5.38 -4.21
C GLU A 109 -2.14 -3.90 -4.32
N ILE A 110 -3.41 -3.57 -4.05
CA ILE A 110 -3.93 -2.22 -4.17
C ILE A 110 -3.50 -1.34 -2.99
N MET A 111 -3.46 -1.85 -1.76
CA MET A 111 -3.20 -1.00 -0.61
C MET A 111 -2.56 -1.78 0.53
N GLN A 112 -1.52 -1.19 1.12
CA GLN A 112 -0.91 -1.72 2.32
C GLN A 112 -0.44 -0.58 3.22
N SER A 113 -1.12 -0.42 4.36
CA SER A 113 -0.87 0.66 5.32
C SER A 113 -0.59 0.16 6.74
N SER A 114 -0.43 -1.15 6.94
CA SER A 114 -0.21 -1.73 8.26
C SER A 114 1.23 -1.64 8.77
N LEU A 115 2.14 -1.01 8.02
CA LEU A 115 3.51 -0.82 8.46
C LEU A 115 3.57 0.13 9.65
N VAL A 116 4.52 -0.12 10.53
CA VAL A 116 4.76 0.69 11.72
C VAL A 116 5.66 1.89 11.38
N SER A 117 5.40 3.04 12.02
CA SER A 117 6.24 4.25 11.90
C SER A 117 7.22 4.38 13.07
N CYS A 118 8.25 5.21 12.88
CA CYS A 118 9.09 5.74 13.95
C CYS A 118 8.69 7.21 14.21
N PRO A 119 8.50 7.67 15.46
CA PRO A 119 8.55 6.91 16.71
C PRO A 119 7.42 5.89 16.83
N LEU A 120 7.63 4.87 17.67
CA LEU A 120 6.63 3.84 17.96
C LEU A 120 5.47 4.46 18.76
N GLU A 121 4.32 4.61 18.12
CA GLU A 121 3.09 5.07 18.76
C GLU A 121 2.21 3.86 19.09
N MET A 122 2.28 3.41 20.34
CA MET A 122 1.42 2.33 20.82
C MET A 122 0.14 2.89 21.42
N HIS A 123 -0.98 2.25 21.11
CA HIS A 123 -2.27 2.48 21.74
C HIS A 123 -2.82 1.13 22.16
N LYS A 124 -3.22 1.00 23.42
CA LYS A 124 -3.68 -0.27 23.96
C LYS A 124 -5.19 -0.37 23.82
N ILE A 125 -5.67 -1.52 23.38
CA ILE A 125 -7.10 -1.80 23.30
C ILE A 125 -7.52 -2.45 24.63
N PRO A 126 -8.39 -1.79 25.43
CA PRO A 126 -8.81 -2.33 26.71
C PRO A 126 -9.71 -3.56 26.50
N VAL A 127 -9.41 -4.65 27.19
CA VAL A 127 -10.22 -5.88 27.11
C VAL A 127 -11.33 -5.83 28.18
N PRO A 128 -12.59 -6.13 27.83
CA PRO A 128 -13.65 -6.26 28.82
C PRO A 128 -13.32 -7.32 29.88
N ARG A 129 -13.69 -7.05 31.14
CA ARG A 129 -13.49 -8.02 32.22
C ARG A 129 -14.22 -9.32 31.91
N CYS A 130 -13.58 -10.46 32.22
CA CYS A 130 -14.10 -11.79 31.94
C CYS A 130 -14.29 -12.07 30.44
N ASP A 131 -13.55 -11.41 29.55
CA ASP A 131 -13.50 -11.81 28.14
C ASP A 131 -13.01 -13.26 28.04
N ALA A 132 -13.79 -14.11 27.37
CA ALA A 132 -13.54 -15.54 27.33
C ALA A 132 -12.19 -15.92 26.68
N VAL A 133 -11.63 -15.05 25.85
CA VAL A 133 -10.40 -15.32 25.07
C VAL A 133 -9.20 -14.63 25.72
N PHE A 134 -9.33 -13.35 26.01
CA PHE A 134 -8.21 -12.52 26.44
C PHE A 134 -8.16 -12.31 27.97
N ASP A 135 -9.26 -12.47 28.72
CA ASP A 135 -9.32 -12.32 30.19
C ASP A 135 -10.08 -13.48 30.86
N ALA A 136 -9.67 -14.71 30.59
CA ALA A 136 -10.33 -15.92 31.10
C ALA A 136 -10.33 -16.01 32.65
N GLN A 137 -9.39 -15.34 33.31
CA GLN A 137 -9.28 -15.30 34.78
C GLN A 137 -10.10 -14.15 35.41
N CYS A 138 -10.85 -13.38 34.62
CA CYS A 138 -11.70 -12.29 35.11
C CYS A 138 -10.95 -11.20 35.90
N ILE A 139 -9.67 -10.95 35.57
CA ILE A 139 -8.82 -9.99 36.28
C ILE A 139 -9.26 -8.55 35.96
N GLY A 140 -9.71 -8.29 34.73
CA GLY A 140 -10.16 -6.97 34.28
C GLY A 140 -9.05 -5.94 34.06
N LYS A 141 -7.81 -6.39 33.86
CA LYS A 141 -6.64 -5.53 33.56
C LYS A 141 -5.92 -5.90 32.26
N THR A 142 -6.49 -6.80 31.46
CA THR A 142 -5.87 -7.23 30.21
C THR A 142 -6.02 -6.15 29.15
N GLU A 143 -4.96 -5.94 28.37
CA GLU A 143 -4.91 -4.98 27.28
C GLU A 143 -4.24 -5.62 26.06
N ILE A 144 -4.76 -5.37 24.86
CA ILE A 144 -4.15 -5.83 23.61
C ILE A 144 -3.26 -4.71 23.06
N PRO A 145 -1.97 -4.98 22.78
CA PRO A 145 -1.09 -3.97 22.20
C PRO A 145 -1.48 -3.71 20.73
N PHE A 146 -1.69 -2.45 20.39
CA PHE A 146 -1.90 -2.00 19.01
C PHE A 146 -0.91 -0.87 18.69
N VAL A 147 -0.37 -0.87 17.47
CA VAL A 147 0.61 0.13 17.03
C VAL A 147 0.04 0.87 15.84
N ARG A 148 0.22 2.19 15.83
CA ARG A 148 -0.32 3.04 14.78
C ARG A 148 0.45 2.84 13.47
N ALA A 149 -0.31 2.89 12.38
CA ALA A 149 0.17 2.83 11.02
C ALA A 149 1.16 3.96 10.67
N LYS A 150 2.01 3.69 9.68
CA LYS A 150 2.90 4.66 9.05
C LYS A 150 2.10 5.79 8.41
N TYR A 151 2.63 7.00 8.57
CA TYR A 151 2.02 8.23 8.10
C TYR A 151 3.10 9.15 7.53
N ASP A 152 2.69 10.16 6.75
CA ASP A 152 3.61 11.18 6.25
C ASP A 152 4.03 12.15 7.36
N LYS A 153 5.33 12.25 7.56
CA LYS A 153 5.95 13.09 8.61
C LYS A 153 5.81 14.58 8.36
N ASN A 154 5.43 15.01 7.16
CA ASN A 154 5.11 16.41 6.88
C ASN A 154 3.70 16.79 7.33
N THR A 155 2.87 15.80 7.70
CA THR A 155 1.48 15.98 8.14
C THR A 155 1.30 15.67 9.63
N GLY A 156 0.17 16.05 10.21
CA GLY A 156 -0.17 15.77 11.60
C GLY A 156 0.41 16.76 12.61
N HIS A 157 0.75 17.98 12.17
CA HIS A 157 1.29 19.06 13.02
C HIS A 157 0.34 20.23 13.24
N SER A 158 -0.74 20.33 12.45
CA SER A 158 -1.69 21.45 12.55
C SER A 158 -3.09 21.07 12.07
N PHE A 159 -4.10 21.86 12.44
CA PHE A 159 -5.49 21.66 12.00
C PHE A 159 -5.68 21.70 10.47
N ASN A 160 -4.83 22.46 9.77
CA ASN A 160 -4.89 22.57 8.30
C ASN A 160 -4.13 21.44 7.59
N ALA A 161 -3.32 20.68 8.32
CA ALA A 161 -2.57 19.54 7.82
C ALA A 161 -2.66 18.39 8.83
N PRO A 162 -3.86 17.79 9.02
CA PRO A 162 -4.04 16.65 9.90
C PRO A 162 -3.23 15.45 9.38
N ARG A 163 -3.07 14.44 10.21
CA ARG A 163 -2.23 13.27 9.89
C ARG A 163 -2.76 12.47 8.71
N GLU A 164 -1.89 12.18 7.75
CA GLU A 164 -2.20 11.35 6.58
C GLU A 164 -1.41 10.04 6.55
N GLN A 165 -2.13 8.92 6.46
CA GLN A 165 -1.53 7.60 6.28
C GLN A 165 -1.01 7.44 4.86
N VAL A 166 0.10 6.71 4.74
CA VAL A 166 0.72 6.42 3.44
C VAL A 166 0.55 4.95 3.08
N SER A 167 0.35 4.67 1.80
CA SER A 167 0.47 3.30 1.30
C SER A 167 1.94 2.97 1.08
N TYR A 168 2.36 1.78 1.50
CA TYR A 168 3.71 1.28 1.20
C TYR A 168 3.80 0.53 -0.12
N TYR A 169 2.66 0.22 -0.74
CA TYR A 169 2.59 -0.41 -2.05
C TYR A 169 1.86 0.51 -3.03
N LEU A 170 1.98 0.16 -4.31
CA LEU A 170 1.33 0.85 -5.39
C LEU A 170 -0.18 0.84 -5.24
N LEU A 171 -0.83 1.99 -5.44
CA LEU A 171 -2.29 2.06 -5.47
C LEU A 171 -2.81 1.75 -6.88
N SER A 172 -2.28 0.69 -7.50
CA SER A 172 -2.65 0.23 -8.84
C SER A 172 -2.45 -1.28 -8.96
N LEU A 173 -3.32 -1.94 -9.74
CA LEU A 173 -3.16 -3.35 -10.09
C LEU A 173 -2.06 -3.51 -11.14
N SER A 174 -0.81 -3.69 -10.68
CA SER A 174 0.39 -3.77 -11.51
C SER A 174 1.29 -4.97 -11.19
N LEU A 175 0.78 -5.96 -10.46
CA LEU A 175 1.49 -7.15 -9.99
C LEU A 175 2.70 -6.83 -9.10
N SER A 176 2.66 -5.73 -8.35
CA SER A 176 3.74 -5.30 -7.44
C SER A 176 3.98 -6.22 -6.24
N LEU A 177 3.12 -7.21 -6.02
CA LEU A 177 3.37 -8.28 -5.05
C LEU A 177 4.24 -9.41 -5.61
N ILE A 178 4.37 -9.49 -6.94
CA ILE A 178 5.09 -10.58 -7.64
C ILE A 178 6.51 -10.16 -8.02
N PHE A 179 6.68 -8.88 -8.38
CA PHE A 179 7.96 -8.28 -8.80
C PHE A 179 8.52 -7.38 -7.71
#